data_AF-A0A8H5HLA0-F1
#
_entry.id   AF-A0A8H5HLA0-F1
#
_cell.length_a   1.000
_cell.length_b   1.000
_cell.length_c   1.000
_cell.angle_alpha   90.00
_cell.angle_beta   90.00
_cell.angle_gamma   90.00
#
_symmetry.space_group_name_H-M   'P 1'
#
loop_
_entity.id
_entity.type
_entity.pdbx_description
1 polymer ?
#
loop_
_entity_poly.entity_id
_entity_poly.type
_entity_poly.pdbx_seq_one_letter_code
_entity_poly.pdbx_strand_id
1 'polypeptide(L)'
;MSYLLLVDNKYVFANYTERYLEKKFAKVPSIFGNTAREGSAFVAYPINNVSAGPPEQSIVSATLTWDCPAYNSTVLRNQIGLSTWRYQWAGNFSNIAPLSWLGAYHFSDLYMIFGSYLIAPGEISELEIKTSEGMQDLLVGFITDPHSLPAKGWVEYEVGEEGGGKVARFGADGQVVQFVDGDEVDGPCHIPGQVFDTTP
;
A
#
# COMPACT_ATOMS: atom_id res chain seq x y z
N MET A 1 -20.25 -18.89 12.80
CA MET A 1 -20.01 -19.41 11.44
C MET A 1 -18.93 -18.56 10.82
N SER A 2 -17.90 -19.18 10.22
CA SER A 2 -16.84 -18.49 9.48
C SER A 2 -17.01 -18.80 8.00
N TYR A 3 -16.90 -17.79 7.14
CA TYR A 3 -16.95 -17.93 5.68
C TYR A 3 -15.58 -17.53 5.15
N LEU A 4 -14.78 -18.51 4.73
CA LEU A 4 -13.45 -18.32 4.18
C LEU A 4 -13.40 -18.92 2.77
N LEU A 5 -12.55 -18.35 1.92
CA LEU A 5 -12.20 -18.95 0.64
C LEU A 5 -11.56 -20.32 0.89
N LEU A 6 -12.15 -21.37 0.31
CA LEU A 6 -11.61 -22.73 0.37
C LEU A 6 -10.89 -23.02 -0.94
N VAL A 7 -9.72 -23.64 -0.83
CA VAL A 7 -8.96 -24.10 -1.99
C VAL A 7 -9.79 -25.12 -2.76
N ASP A 8 -10.11 -24.79 -4.00
CA ASP A 8 -10.84 -25.65 -4.94
C ASP A 8 -10.03 -25.95 -6.21
N ASN A 9 -8.85 -25.34 -6.35
CA ASN A 9 -7.97 -25.39 -7.52
C ASN A 9 -8.66 -24.98 -8.84
N LYS A 10 -9.76 -24.24 -8.76
CA LYS A 10 -10.49 -23.69 -9.90
C LYS A 10 -10.51 -22.16 -9.85
N TYR A 11 -10.86 -21.61 -8.70
CA TYR A 11 -10.88 -20.17 -8.44
C TYR A 11 -9.89 -19.79 -7.34
N VAL A 12 -9.72 -20.66 -6.34
CA VAL A 12 -8.77 -20.49 -5.23
C VAL A 12 -7.75 -21.61 -5.31
N PHE A 13 -6.48 -21.25 -5.57
CA PHE A 13 -5.41 -22.21 -5.82
C PHE A 13 -4.56 -22.45 -4.57
N ALA A 14 -4.09 -23.68 -4.38
CA ALA A 14 -3.16 -24.01 -3.30
C ALA A 14 -1.77 -23.35 -3.47
N ASN A 15 -1.33 -23.15 -4.72
CA ASN A 15 0.02 -22.71 -5.03
C ASN A 15 0.00 -21.59 -6.09
N TYR A 16 0.07 -20.33 -5.65
CA TYR A 16 0.11 -19.19 -6.55
C TYR A 16 1.46 -19.02 -7.26
N THR A 17 2.57 -19.45 -6.66
CA THR A 17 3.90 -19.43 -7.29
C THR A 17 3.92 -20.29 -8.55
N GLU A 18 3.35 -21.49 -8.51
CA GLU A 18 3.20 -22.36 -9.68
C GLU A 18 2.40 -21.66 -10.78
N ARG A 19 1.31 -20.95 -10.43
CA ARG A 19 0.51 -20.19 -11.41
C ARG A 19 1.33 -19.12 -12.11
N TYR A 20 2.21 -18.42 -11.40
CA TYR A 20 3.13 -17.44 -12.00
C TYR A 20 4.14 -18.10 -12.93
N LEU A 21 4.79 -19.19 -12.51
CA LEU A 21 5.77 -19.94 -13.31
C LEU A 21 5.16 -20.54 -14.59
N GLU A 22 3.96 -21.10 -14.49
CA GLU A 22 3.20 -21.64 -15.62
C GLU A 22 2.49 -20.56 -16.44
N LYS A 23 2.60 -19.29 -16.05
CA LYS A 23 1.97 -18.14 -16.70
C LYS A 23 0.43 -18.23 -16.79
N LYS A 24 -0.20 -18.85 -15.79
CA LYS A 24 -1.65 -19.07 -15.69
C LYS A 24 -2.36 -17.96 -14.91
N PHE A 25 -2.15 -16.71 -15.32
CA PHE A 25 -2.74 -15.50 -14.75
C PHE A 25 -2.85 -14.40 -15.84
N ALA A 26 -3.46 -13.26 -15.54
CA ALA A 26 -3.61 -12.16 -16.49
C ALA A 26 -2.28 -11.43 -16.74
N LYS A 27 -1.82 -11.41 -18.00
CA LYS A 27 -0.56 -10.78 -18.42
C LYS A 27 -0.76 -9.31 -18.79
N VAL A 28 -1.20 -8.53 -17.82
CA VAL A 28 -1.46 -7.09 -17.98
C VAL A 28 -0.64 -6.31 -16.95
N PRO A 29 -0.30 -5.03 -17.22
CA PRO A 29 0.17 -4.09 -16.21
C PRO A 29 -0.66 -4.17 -14.92
N SER A 30 -0.03 -3.99 -13.76
CA SER A 30 -0.77 -3.99 -12.48
C SER A 30 -0.21 -2.97 -11.50
N ILE A 31 -1.09 -2.45 -10.65
CA ILE A 31 -0.71 -1.70 -9.45
C ILE A 31 -0.90 -2.63 -8.25
N PHE A 32 0.07 -2.62 -7.34
CA PHE A 32 -0.14 -3.08 -5.96
C PHE A 32 0.17 -1.93 -5.02
N GLY A 33 -0.66 -1.72 -4.02
CA GLY A 33 -0.35 -0.77 -2.98
C GLY A 33 -0.91 -1.17 -1.64
N ASN A 34 -0.40 -0.47 -0.64
CA ASN A 34 -0.67 -0.70 0.75
C ASN A 34 -0.71 0.64 1.50
N THR A 35 -1.25 0.63 2.71
CA THR A 35 -1.21 1.77 3.62
C THR A 35 -0.06 1.62 4.62
N ALA A 36 0.66 2.68 4.99
CA ALA A 36 1.84 2.59 5.86
C ALA A 36 1.56 2.01 7.26
N ARG A 37 0.30 1.91 7.68
CA ARG A 37 -0.15 1.27 8.91
C ARG A 37 -1.34 0.34 8.68
N GLU A 38 -1.31 -0.53 7.65
CA GLU A 38 -2.39 -1.49 7.32
C GLU A 38 -3.02 -2.14 8.57
N GLY A 39 -2.19 -2.59 9.50
CA GLY A 39 -2.65 -3.31 10.68
C GLY A 39 -3.34 -2.47 11.76
N SER A 40 -3.21 -1.14 11.75
CA SER A 40 -3.55 -0.31 12.92
C SER A 40 -5.03 -0.35 13.28
N ALA A 41 -5.92 -0.47 12.29
CA ALA A 41 -7.37 -0.57 12.50
C ALA A 41 -7.84 -1.99 12.90
N PHE A 42 -7.00 -3.01 12.77
CA PHE A 42 -7.36 -4.41 13.06
C PHE A 42 -6.85 -4.92 14.40
N VAL A 43 -5.83 -4.28 14.97
CA VAL A 43 -5.23 -4.70 16.23
C VAL A 43 -6.08 -4.21 17.40
N ALA A 44 -6.33 -5.09 18.38
CA ALA A 44 -7.09 -4.75 19.56
C ALA A 44 -6.42 -3.63 20.37
N TYR A 45 -7.22 -2.63 20.78
CA TYR A 45 -6.81 -1.54 21.65
C TYR A 45 -7.62 -1.53 22.96
N PRO A 46 -7.11 -0.90 24.04
CA PRO A 46 -7.83 -0.82 25.32
C PRO A 46 -9.12 0.02 25.21
N ILE A 47 -10.29 -0.62 25.33
CA ILE A 47 -11.58 0.09 25.18
C ILE A 47 -11.81 1.20 26.23
N ASN A 48 -11.22 1.06 27.42
CA ASN A 48 -11.30 2.06 28.49
C ASN A 48 -10.21 3.13 28.43
N ASN A 49 -9.30 3.05 27.45
CA ASN A 49 -8.23 4.02 27.22
C ASN A 49 -7.87 4.03 25.73
N VAL A 50 -8.81 4.51 24.91
CA VAL A 50 -8.68 4.51 23.44
C VAL A 50 -7.41 5.25 22.99
N SER A 51 -7.02 6.32 23.68
CA SER A 51 -5.82 7.10 23.36
C SER A 51 -4.51 6.32 23.53
N ALA A 52 -4.49 5.25 24.34
CA ALA A 52 -3.29 4.41 24.47
C ALA A 52 -2.99 3.60 23.20
N GLY A 53 -4.03 3.27 22.42
CA GLY A 53 -3.90 2.47 21.20
C GLY A 53 -3.40 1.05 21.43
N PRO A 54 -3.20 0.30 20.34
CA PRO A 54 -2.54 -1.01 20.38
C PRO A 54 -1.03 -0.89 20.60
N PRO A 55 -0.35 -1.96 21.06
CA PRO A 55 1.11 -2.02 21.04
C PRO A 55 1.65 -1.89 19.61
N GLU A 56 2.64 -1.02 19.41
CA GLU A 56 3.21 -0.74 18.09
C GLU A 56 3.71 -2.00 17.37
N GLN A 57 4.37 -2.90 18.09
CA GLN A 57 4.86 -4.16 17.53
C GLN A 57 3.72 -5.02 16.95
N SER A 58 2.53 -4.98 17.54
CA SER A 58 1.36 -5.68 17.03
C SER A 58 0.83 -5.03 15.74
N ILE A 59 0.91 -3.71 15.63
CA ILE A 59 0.57 -2.97 14.40
C ILE A 59 1.56 -3.30 13.28
N VAL A 60 2.86 -3.29 13.57
CA VAL A 60 3.91 -3.69 12.61
C VAL A 60 3.69 -5.13 12.13
N SER A 61 3.55 -6.08 13.06
CA SER A 61 3.35 -7.49 12.71
C SER A 61 2.08 -7.70 11.90
N ALA A 62 1.00 -6.99 12.21
CA ALA A 62 -0.21 -7.01 11.41
C ALA A 62 0.05 -6.42 10.02
N THR A 63 0.63 -5.22 9.92
CA THR A 63 0.91 -4.52 8.65
C THR A 63 1.69 -5.38 7.66
N LEU A 64 2.75 -6.06 8.12
CA LEU A 64 3.55 -6.95 7.29
C LEU A 64 2.78 -8.17 6.73
N THR A 65 1.63 -8.52 7.30
CA THR A 65 0.77 -9.58 6.73
C THR A 65 0.03 -9.16 5.45
N TRP A 66 -0.01 -7.86 5.14
CA TRP A 66 -0.53 -7.29 3.89
C TRP A 66 0.58 -6.84 2.94
N ASP A 67 1.60 -6.14 3.46
CA ASP A 67 2.67 -5.56 2.65
C ASP A 67 3.53 -6.64 1.97
N CYS A 68 3.96 -7.65 2.72
CA CYS A 68 4.87 -8.67 2.18
C CYS A 68 4.26 -9.56 1.09
N PRO A 69 2.98 -9.99 1.17
CA PRO A 69 2.33 -10.63 0.03
C PRO A 69 2.23 -9.76 -1.23
N ALA A 70 2.05 -8.44 -1.06
CA ALA A 70 2.00 -7.49 -2.18
C ALA A 70 3.39 -7.31 -2.82
N TYR A 71 4.45 -7.21 -2.01
CA TYR A 71 5.84 -7.26 -2.46
C TYR A 71 6.16 -8.57 -3.20
N ASN A 72 5.86 -9.73 -2.59
CA ASN A 72 6.13 -11.04 -3.20
C ASN A 72 5.42 -11.20 -4.55
N SER A 73 4.18 -10.73 -4.68
CA SER A 73 3.44 -10.72 -5.95
C SER A 73 4.13 -9.85 -7.00
N THR A 74 4.69 -8.72 -6.57
CA THR A 74 5.47 -7.81 -7.42
C THR A 74 6.76 -8.47 -7.90
N VAL A 75 7.49 -9.15 -7.01
CA VAL A 75 8.71 -9.90 -7.36
C VAL A 75 8.42 -10.97 -8.42
N LEU A 76 7.38 -11.78 -8.22
CA LEU A 76 7.02 -12.84 -9.17
C LEU A 76 6.65 -12.29 -10.55
N ARG A 77 6.02 -11.11 -10.60
CA ARG A 77 5.68 -10.43 -11.86
C ARG A 77 6.89 -9.84 -12.55
N ASN A 78 7.79 -9.19 -11.80
CA ASN A 78 9.03 -8.65 -12.32
C ASN A 78 9.91 -9.76 -12.94
N GLN A 79 10.05 -10.90 -12.26
CA GLN A 79 10.82 -12.07 -12.74
C GLN A 79 10.37 -12.64 -14.11
N ILE A 80 9.12 -12.40 -14.50
CA ILE A 80 8.55 -12.87 -15.76
C ILE A 80 8.30 -11.72 -16.75
N GLY A 81 8.86 -10.54 -16.49
CA GLY A 81 8.86 -9.39 -17.39
C GLY A 81 7.50 -8.68 -17.47
N LEU A 82 6.73 -8.65 -16.38
CA LEU A 82 5.47 -7.92 -16.34
C LEU A 82 5.57 -6.64 -15.53
N SER A 83 5.25 -5.55 -16.20
CA SER A 83 5.19 -4.20 -15.64
C SER A 83 4.28 -4.15 -14.42
N THR A 84 4.82 -3.59 -13.34
CA THR A 84 4.13 -3.43 -12.06
C THR A 84 4.49 -2.08 -11.46
N TRP A 85 3.51 -1.39 -10.91
CA TRP A 85 3.70 -0.12 -10.20
C TRP A 85 3.34 -0.32 -8.74
N ARG A 86 4.14 0.28 -7.85
CA ARG A 86 3.93 0.21 -6.40
C ARG A 86 3.52 1.57 -5.84
N TYR A 87 2.58 1.58 -4.90
CA TYR A 87 2.32 2.74 -4.07
C TYR A 87 2.21 2.40 -2.59
N GLN A 88 2.51 3.38 -1.75
CA GLN A 88 2.22 3.37 -0.33
C GLN A 88 1.39 4.62 -0.01
N TRP A 89 0.20 4.44 0.58
CA TRP A 89 -0.52 5.53 1.21
C TRP A 89 0.07 5.76 2.60
N ALA A 90 0.58 6.96 2.86
CA ALA A 90 1.24 7.31 4.12
C ALA A 90 0.70 8.63 4.70
N GLY A 91 -0.53 9.01 4.34
CA GLY A 91 -1.16 10.23 4.85
C GLY A 91 -1.69 10.07 6.28
N ASN A 92 -1.54 11.12 7.08
CA ASN A 92 -2.02 11.21 8.46
C ASN A 92 -2.88 12.46 8.72
N PHE A 93 -3.97 12.60 7.96
CA PHE A 93 -4.90 13.71 8.10
C PHE A 93 -5.84 13.47 9.28
N SER A 94 -5.93 14.39 10.24
CA SER A 94 -6.66 14.16 11.51
C SER A 94 -8.18 13.99 11.36
N ASN A 95 -8.78 14.47 10.27
CA ASN A 95 -10.18 14.21 9.93
C ASN A 95 -10.40 12.75 9.46
N ILE A 96 -9.43 12.17 8.75
CA ILE A 96 -9.44 10.78 8.27
C ILE A 96 -8.98 9.81 9.38
N ALA A 97 -7.91 10.16 10.08
CA ALA A 97 -7.28 9.38 11.15
C ALA A 97 -7.29 10.15 12.49
N PRO A 98 -8.45 10.23 13.18
CA PRO A 98 -8.60 11.06 14.38
C PRO A 98 -7.90 10.51 15.63
N LEU A 99 -7.47 9.25 15.60
CA LEU A 99 -6.73 8.62 16.70
C LEU A 99 -5.24 8.63 16.33
N SER A 100 -4.40 9.12 17.25
CA SER A 100 -2.97 9.33 16.99
C SER A 100 -2.19 8.06 16.62
N TRP A 101 -2.70 6.89 16.95
CA TRP A 101 -2.11 5.58 16.65
C TRP A 101 -2.62 4.97 15.34
N LEU A 102 -3.61 5.58 14.69
CA LEU A 102 -4.27 5.03 13.50
C LEU A 102 -3.42 5.28 12.24
N GLY A 103 -3.03 6.53 12.00
CA GLY A 103 -2.24 6.96 10.84
C GLY A 103 -2.85 6.50 9.51
N ALA A 104 -2.03 6.13 8.53
CA ALA A 104 -2.47 5.54 7.27
C ALA A 104 -2.93 4.09 7.46
N TYR A 105 -4.14 3.91 7.97
CA TYR A 105 -4.73 2.60 8.28
C TYR A 105 -5.36 1.93 7.06
N HIS A 106 -5.56 0.61 7.11
CA HIS A 106 -6.26 -0.13 6.05
C HIS A 106 -7.55 0.56 5.63
N PHE A 107 -7.84 0.63 4.32
CA PHE A 107 -8.97 1.35 3.70
C PHE A 107 -8.83 2.88 3.59
N SER A 108 -7.99 3.54 4.39
CA SER A 108 -7.96 5.02 4.41
C SER A 108 -7.51 5.68 3.09
N ASP A 109 -6.76 4.97 2.26
CA ASP A 109 -6.38 5.40 0.91
C ASP A 109 -7.58 5.51 -0.05
N LEU A 110 -8.66 4.76 0.20
CA LEU A 110 -9.87 4.79 -0.62
C LEU A 110 -10.60 6.13 -0.53
N TYR A 111 -10.51 6.85 0.60
CA TYR A 111 -11.03 8.22 0.69
C TYR A 111 -10.39 9.13 -0.37
N MET A 112 -9.11 8.91 -0.63
CA MET A 112 -8.31 9.73 -1.52
C MET A 112 -8.52 9.31 -2.98
N ILE A 113 -8.47 8.01 -3.26
CA ILE A 113 -8.65 7.43 -4.59
C ILE A 113 -10.03 7.74 -5.16
N PHE A 114 -11.08 7.68 -4.33
CA PHE A 114 -12.46 7.95 -4.78
C PHE A 114 -12.90 9.41 -4.57
N GLY A 115 -12.03 10.28 -4.04
CA GLY A 115 -12.39 11.66 -3.72
C GLY A 115 -13.50 11.77 -2.67
N SER A 116 -13.66 10.75 -1.84
CA SER A 116 -14.71 10.66 -0.82
C SER A 116 -14.24 11.18 0.54
N TYR A 117 -13.00 11.68 0.67
CA TYR A 117 -12.49 12.35 1.88
C TYR A 117 -13.42 13.47 2.39
N LEU A 118 -14.24 14.06 1.51
CA LEU A 118 -15.28 15.04 1.84
C LEU A 118 -16.32 14.54 2.86
N ILE A 119 -16.49 13.22 3.03
CA ILE A 119 -17.39 12.64 4.02
C ILE A 119 -16.73 12.50 5.41
N ALA A 120 -15.41 12.63 5.49
CA ALA A 120 -14.68 12.59 6.74
C ALA A 120 -15.00 13.87 7.56
N PRO A 121 -15.36 13.74 8.84
CA PRO A 121 -15.68 14.89 9.66
C PRO A 121 -14.40 15.66 10.04
N GLY A 122 -14.42 16.98 9.92
CA GLY A 122 -13.33 17.84 10.37
C GLY A 122 -12.86 18.81 9.30
N GLU A 123 -11.73 19.46 9.59
CA GLU A 123 -11.09 20.35 8.63
C GLU A 123 -10.34 19.53 7.58
N ILE A 124 -10.52 19.93 6.32
CA ILE A 124 -9.83 19.35 5.18
C ILE A 124 -8.72 20.32 4.79
N SER A 125 -7.48 19.84 4.82
CA SER A 125 -6.32 20.67 4.48
C SER A 125 -6.12 20.79 2.97
N GLU A 126 -5.40 21.83 2.51
CA GLU A 126 -5.02 21.93 1.09
C GLU A 126 -4.15 20.75 0.66
N LEU A 127 -3.26 20.27 1.54
CA LEU A 127 -2.45 19.08 1.28
C LEU A 127 -3.32 17.84 1.06
N GLU A 128 -4.39 17.66 1.84
CA GLU A 128 -5.32 16.53 1.69
C GLU A 128 -6.01 16.57 0.33
N ILE A 129 -6.55 17.73 -0.06
CA ILE A 129 -7.19 17.93 -1.37
C ILE A 129 -6.20 17.58 -2.49
N LYS A 130 -4.99 18.17 -2.44
CA LYS A 130 -3.95 17.95 -3.45
C LYS A 130 -3.45 16.51 -3.47
N THR A 131 -3.42 15.84 -2.32
CA THR A 131 -3.06 14.43 -2.24
C THR A 131 -4.13 13.55 -2.90
N SER A 132 -5.41 13.83 -2.70
CA SER A 132 -6.50 13.12 -3.37
C SER A 132 -6.44 13.32 -4.89
N GLU A 133 -6.24 14.55 -5.36
CA GLU A 133 -6.05 14.88 -6.78
C GLU A 133 -4.83 14.15 -7.36
N GLY A 134 -3.68 14.17 -6.68
CA GLY A 134 -2.46 13.51 -7.14
C GLY A 134 -2.57 11.99 -7.22
N MET A 135 -3.24 11.36 -6.26
CA MET A 135 -3.53 9.92 -6.29
C MET A 135 -4.45 9.56 -7.47
N GLN A 136 -5.50 10.36 -7.71
CA GLN A 136 -6.40 10.18 -8.84
C GLN A 136 -5.69 10.39 -10.18
N ASP A 137 -4.83 11.40 -10.30
CA ASP A 137 -4.07 11.69 -11.54
C ASP A 137 -3.12 10.56 -11.92
N LEU A 138 -2.47 9.93 -10.95
CA LEU A 138 -1.61 8.77 -11.18
C LEU A 138 -2.43 7.51 -11.46
N LEU A 139 -3.53 7.28 -10.75
CA LEU A 139 -4.40 6.12 -11.00
C LEU A 139 -5.09 6.20 -12.38
N VAL A 140 -5.62 7.36 -12.76
CA VAL A 140 -6.19 7.58 -14.09
C VAL A 140 -5.11 7.40 -15.15
N GLY A 141 -3.91 7.96 -14.92
CA GLY A 141 -2.76 7.76 -15.81
C GLY A 141 -2.47 6.28 -16.05
N PHE A 142 -2.45 5.47 -14.98
CA PHE A 142 -2.29 4.03 -15.08
C PHE A 142 -3.40 3.36 -15.89
N ILE A 143 -4.67 3.71 -15.64
CA ILE A 143 -5.82 3.13 -16.33
C ILE A 143 -5.81 3.48 -17.82
N THR A 144 -5.41 4.70 -18.18
CA THR A 144 -5.42 5.16 -19.58
C THR A 144 -4.21 4.68 -20.37
N ASP A 145 -3.02 4.80 -19.80
CA ASP A 145 -1.76 4.36 -20.41
C ASP A 145 -0.68 4.26 -19.31
N PRO A 146 -0.43 3.05 -18.77
CA PRO A 146 0.52 2.89 -17.67
C PRO A 146 1.95 3.23 -18.08
N HIS A 147 2.31 3.10 -19.36
CA HIS A 147 3.66 3.43 -19.83
C HIS A 147 3.90 4.94 -19.98
N SER A 148 2.86 5.77 -19.79
CA SER A 148 2.98 7.23 -19.69
C SER A 148 3.42 7.71 -18.31
N LEU A 149 3.27 6.88 -17.26
CA LEU A 149 3.53 7.24 -15.87
C LEU A 149 4.97 7.64 -15.54
N PRO A 150 6.02 7.09 -16.19
CA PRO A 150 7.39 7.57 -15.98
C PRO A 150 7.55 9.08 -16.24
N ALA A 151 6.77 9.66 -17.16
CA ALA A 151 6.78 11.10 -17.41
C ALA A 151 6.21 11.93 -16.24
N LYS A 152 5.44 11.29 -15.33
CA LYS A 152 4.95 11.85 -14.08
C LYS A 152 5.83 11.45 -12.87
N GLY A 153 6.97 10.80 -13.10
CA GLY A 153 7.90 10.32 -12.08
C GLY A 153 7.57 8.94 -11.50
N TRP A 154 6.40 8.37 -11.80
CA TRP A 154 6.02 7.04 -11.31
C TRP A 154 6.47 5.95 -12.27
N VAL A 155 7.64 5.40 -12.01
CA VAL A 155 8.27 4.38 -12.87
C VAL A 155 7.78 2.96 -12.57
N GLU A 156 8.00 2.05 -13.52
CA GLU A 156 7.83 0.61 -13.29
C GLU A 156 8.73 0.17 -12.13
N TYR A 157 8.20 -0.68 -11.25
CA TYR A 157 8.93 -1.19 -10.09
C TYR A 157 9.89 -2.29 -10.51
N GLU A 158 11.18 -2.04 -10.30
CA GLU A 158 12.27 -2.94 -10.64
C GLU A 158 12.98 -3.43 -9.38
N VAL A 159 12.70 -4.67 -8.99
CA VAL A 159 13.23 -5.30 -7.74
C VAL A 159 14.76 -5.30 -7.71
N GLY A 160 15.41 -5.39 -8.86
CA GLY A 160 16.86 -5.45 -8.99
C GLY A 160 17.57 -4.09 -8.99
N GLU A 161 16.83 -2.98 -8.99
CA GLU A 161 17.42 -1.65 -8.87
C GLU A 161 17.95 -1.39 -7.45
N GLU A 162 18.94 -0.49 -7.35
CA GLU A 162 19.43 -0.02 -6.06
C GLU A 162 18.28 0.56 -5.23
N GLY A 163 18.19 0.16 -3.96
CA GLY A 163 17.08 0.52 -3.07
C GLY A 163 15.78 -0.23 -3.34
N GLY A 164 15.80 -1.31 -4.13
CA GLY A 164 14.63 -2.16 -4.35
C GLY A 164 13.56 -1.54 -5.24
N GLY A 165 13.95 -0.73 -6.23
CA GLY A 165 13.02 -0.04 -7.14
C GLY A 165 12.35 1.18 -6.50
N LYS A 166 11.30 1.72 -7.16
CA LYS A 166 10.64 2.97 -6.71
C LYS A 166 9.16 2.78 -6.39
N VAL A 167 8.74 3.36 -5.26
CA VAL A 167 7.36 3.35 -4.77
C VAL A 167 6.82 4.77 -4.72
N ALA A 168 5.59 4.99 -5.20
CA ALA A 168 4.89 6.25 -4.98
C ALA A 168 4.37 6.30 -3.53
N ARG A 169 4.97 7.12 -2.67
CA ARG A 169 4.50 7.38 -1.30
C ARG A 169 3.63 8.63 -1.28
N PHE A 170 2.36 8.49 -0.92
CA PHE A 170 1.38 9.59 -0.94
C PHE A 170 1.14 10.17 0.45
N GLY A 171 1.03 11.50 0.54
CA GLY A 171 0.59 12.21 1.74
C GLY A 171 1.60 12.30 2.90
N ALA A 172 2.85 11.84 2.69
CA ALA A 172 3.91 11.88 3.69
C ALA A 172 4.75 13.18 3.63
N ASP A 173 5.29 13.60 4.78
CA ASP A 173 6.20 14.75 4.95
C ASP A 173 5.73 16.06 4.31
N GLY A 174 4.42 16.31 4.33
CA GLY A 174 3.86 17.52 3.73
C GLY A 174 3.83 17.52 2.19
N GLN A 175 4.07 16.36 1.56
CA GLN A 175 4.12 16.22 0.10
C GLN A 175 2.93 15.39 -0.41
N VAL A 176 2.39 15.81 -1.55
CA VAL A 176 1.32 15.10 -2.26
C VAL A 176 1.76 13.68 -2.63
N VAL A 177 2.94 13.59 -3.24
CA VAL A 177 3.56 12.33 -3.66
C VAL A 177 5.07 12.47 -3.59
N GLN A 178 5.73 11.40 -3.19
CA GLN A 178 7.17 11.21 -3.21
C GLN A 178 7.46 9.90 -3.95
N PHE A 179 8.62 9.80 -4.59
CA PHE A 179 9.08 8.54 -5.19
C PHE A 179 10.28 8.04 -4.38
N VAL A 180 10.00 7.10 -3.49
CA VAL A 180 10.93 6.61 -2.47
C VAL A 180 11.50 5.25 -2.87
N ASP A 181 12.58 4.84 -2.22
CA ASP A 181 13.16 3.51 -2.42
C ASP A 181 12.18 2.43 -1.95
N GLY A 182 12.04 1.36 -2.73
CA GLY A 182 11.20 0.22 -2.37
C GLY A 182 11.63 -0.42 -1.06
N ASP A 183 12.92 -0.43 -0.74
CA ASP A 183 13.46 -0.95 0.51
C ASP A 183 13.03 -0.12 1.73
N GLU A 184 12.64 1.15 1.57
CA GLU A 184 12.04 1.92 2.68
C GLU A 184 10.64 1.42 3.05
N VAL A 185 9.94 0.75 2.12
CA VAL A 185 8.56 0.29 2.28
C VAL A 185 8.52 -1.22 2.50
N ASP A 186 9.14 -1.96 1.59
CA ASP A 186 9.09 -3.41 1.48
C ASP A 186 10.34 -4.09 2.07
N GLY A 187 11.35 -3.32 2.48
CA GLY A 187 12.62 -3.84 3.01
C GLY A 187 12.46 -4.89 4.12
N PRO A 188 11.59 -4.68 5.14
CA PRO A 188 11.32 -5.69 6.17
C PRO A 188 10.81 -7.05 5.66
N CYS A 189 10.32 -7.11 4.41
CA CYS A 189 9.88 -8.36 3.79
C CYS A 189 11.02 -9.20 3.21
N HIS A 190 12.21 -8.62 2.97
CA HIS A 190 13.32 -9.33 2.30
C HIS A 190 14.71 -9.06 2.89
N ILE A 191 14.89 -7.99 3.66
CA ILE A 191 16.15 -7.60 4.31
C ILE A 191 16.13 -8.07 5.77
N PRO A 192 16.96 -9.06 6.15
CA PRO A 192 16.97 -9.58 7.51
C PRO A 192 17.31 -8.50 8.56
N GLY A 193 16.42 -8.35 9.55
CA GLY A 193 16.63 -7.43 10.67
C GLY A 193 16.26 -5.98 10.40
N GLN A 194 15.78 -5.64 9.19
CA GLN A 194 15.26 -4.31 8.93
C GLN A 194 13.95 -4.08 9.70
N VAL A 195 13.83 -2.89 10.28
CA VAL A 195 12.64 -2.47 11.04
C VAL A 195 11.69 -1.75 10.07
N PHE A 196 10.42 -2.08 10.16
CA PHE A 196 9.36 -1.39 9.43
C PHE A 196 9.06 -0.05 10.09
N ASP A 197 9.15 1.03 9.33
CA ASP A 197 8.81 2.37 9.80
C ASP A 197 7.32 2.61 9.67
N THR A 198 6.65 2.72 10.82
CA THR A 198 5.22 3.04 10.89
C THR A 198 4.97 4.52 11.20
N THR A 199 6.01 5.35 11.20
CA THR A 199 5.87 6.78 11.54
C THR A 199 4.88 7.43 10.57
N PRO A 200 3.79 8.03 11.10
CA PRO A 200 2.77 8.67 10.27
C PRO A 200 3.24 9.96 9.58
#